data_AF-A0A409WTX6-F1
#
_entry.id   AF-A0A409WTX6-F1
#
_cell.length_a   1.000
_cell.length_b   1.000
_cell.length_c   1.000
_cell.angle_alpha   90.00
_cell.angle_beta   90.00
_cell.angle_gamma   90.00
#
_symmetry.space_group_name_H-M   'P 1'
#
loop_
_entity.id
_entity.type
_entity.pdbx_description
1 polymer ?
#
loop_
_entity_poly.entity_id
_entity_poly.type
_entity_poly.pdbx_seq_one_letter_code
_entity_poly.pdbx_strand_id
1 'polypeptide(L)'
;MLWLLGTDEWKSIETLASRRARSPARLIIRKGRTDTRYPPWVFGFLLPADELLAAITKVLPPAPERDESPEHEHSDRYDEIFDHLELQAAIQGDAFGWKLANIQISACWVNGRRGLVLSLRKCTRPHRDFLFPDNELEVLKNLMAKDGFTKDATWYRIAVD
;
A
#
# COMPACT_ATOMS: atom_id res chain seq x y z
N MET A 1 62.01 -32.85 0.40
CA MET A 1 61.79 -32.14 -0.88
C MET A 1 60.29 -32.16 -1.17
N LEU A 2 59.63 -31.02 -0.94
CA LEU A 2 58.42 -30.45 -1.59
C LEU A 2 57.19 -31.36 -1.89
N TRP A 3 56.07 -31.20 -1.15
CA TRP A 3 54.78 -30.50 -1.48
C TRP A 3 53.82 -31.35 -2.36
N LEU A 4 52.49 -31.34 -2.30
CA LEU A 4 51.42 -30.65 -1.56
C LEU A 4 50.12 -31.48 -1.75
N LEU A 5 49.24 -31.42 -0.75
CA LEU A 5 47.85 -31.88 -0.81
C LEU A 5 47.04 -31.07 -1.82
N GLY A 6 46.10 -31.72 -2.52
CA GLY A 6 45.14 -31.08 -3.41
C GLY A 6 43.84 -31.88 -3.48
N THR A 7 42.98 -31.68 -2.49
CA THR A 7 41.55 -31.98 -2.52
C THR A 7 40.81 -30.72 -2.94
N ASP A 8 39.87 -30.86 -3.88
CA ASP A 8 38.79 -29.95 -4.32
C ASP A 8 38.67 -30.10 -5.85
N GLU A 9 37.52 -30.20 -6.51
CA GLU A 9 36.17 -29.82 -6.14
C GLU A 9 35.23 -30.42 -7.19
N TRP A 10 34.01 -30.67 -6.78
CA TRP A 10 32.91 -31.21 -7.56
C TRP A 10 32.50 -30.25 -8.69
N LYS A 11 32.84 -30.54 -9.94
CA LYS A 11 32.26 -29.85 -11.11
C LYS A 11 31.05 -30.62 -11.64
N SER A 12 29.93 -30.49 -10.93
CA SER A 12 28.61 -30.85 -11.44
C SER A 12 27.87 -29.59 -11.87
N ILE A 13 27.61 -29.51 -13.17
CA ILE A 13 26.32 -29.09 -13.76
C ILE A 13 25.75 -27.77 -13.20
N GLU A 14 26.25 -26.64 -13.71
CA GLU A 14 25.46 -25.41 -13.81
C GLU A 14 25.40 -24.97 -15.28
N THR A 15 24.60 -25.76 -16.00
CA THR A 15 23.71 -25.31 -17.07
C THR A 15 23.19 -23.88 -16.86
N LEU A 16 23.43 -23.04 -17.87
CA LEU A 16 22.39 -22.18 -18.49
C LEU A 16 21.48 -21.40 -17.52
N ALA A 17 22.03 -20.46 -16.74
CA ALA A 17 21.21 -19.41 -16.13
C ALA A 17 21.89 -18.04 -16.08
N SER A 18 22.80 -17.73 -17.02
CA SER A 18 23.21 -16.34 -17.27
C SER A 18 22.18 -15.60 -18.15
N ARG A 19 20.90 -15.70 -17.79
CA ARG A 19 19.95 -14.63 -18.08
C ARG A 19 20.08 -13.69 -16.91
N ARG A 20 20.86 -12.61 -17.09
CA ARG A 20 20.81 -11.44 -16.21
C ARG A 20 19.35 -11.07 -16.00
N ALA A 21 18.78 -11.50 -14.87
CA ALA A 21 17.54 -10.99 -14.36
C ALA A 21 17.80 -9.51 -14.12
N ARG A 22 17.36 -8.66 -15.05
CA ARG A 22 17.29 -7.23 -14.83
C ARG A 22 16.41 -7.07 -13.60
N SER A 23 17.01 -6.78 -12.46
CA SER A 23 16.30 -6.26 -11.29
C SER A 23 15.39 -5.15 -11.82
N PRO A 24 14.05 -5.26 -11.65
CA PRO A 24 13.12 -4.24 -12.14
C PRO A 24 13.33 -3.01 -11.26
N ALA A 25 14.31 -2.20 -11.67
CA ALA A 25 14.73 -1.02 -10.97
C ALA A 25 13.50 -0.18 -10.61
N ARG A 26 13.36 0.05 -9.30
CA ARG A 26 12.43 0.97 -8.66
C ARG A 26 12.31 2.25 -9.49
N LEU A 27 11.20 2.38 -10.21
CA LEU A 27 10.87 3.60 -10.94
C LEU A 27 10.37 4.61 -9.91
N ILE A 28 11.24 5.53 -9.54
CA ILE A 28 10.89 6.72 -8.76
C ILE A 28 9.86 7.49 -9.59
N ILE A 29 8.61 7.50 -9.12
CA ILE A 29 7.53 8.30 -9.70
C ILE A 29 7.94 9.77 -9.49
N ARG A 30 8.41 10.44 -10.54
CA ARG A 30 8.59 11.90 -10.52
C ARG A 30 7.21 12.55 -10.61
N LYS A 31 6.85 13.31 -9.58
CA LYS A 31 5.66 14.16 -9.52
C LYS A 31 5.65 15.10 -10.75
N GLY A 32 4.57 15.14 -11.54
CA GLY A 32 4.36 16.18 -12.57
C GLY A 32 4.41 15.78 -14.06
N ARG A 33 4.27 14.51 -14.44
CA ARG A 33 3.90 14.13 -15.83
C ARG A 33 2.77 13.12 -15.82
N THR A 34 1.59 13.54 -16.26
CA THR A 34 0.32 12.80 -16.24
C THR A 34 0.13 11.86 -17.44
N ASP A 35 0.99 11.95 -18.46
CA ASP A 35 0.91 11.10 -19.66
C ASP A 35 2.16 10.21 -19.78
N THR A 36 2.32 9.32 -18.81
CA THR A 36 3.33 8.25 -18.89
C THR A 36 2.71 7.04 -19.57
N ARG A 37 3.48 6.34 -20.42
CA ARG A 37 3.10 5.05 -21.03
C ARG A 37 2.68 4.01 -19.97
N TYR A 38 3.06 4.22 -18.72
CA TYR A 38 2.75 3.36 -17.59
C TYR A 38 2.24 4.21 -16.40
N PRO A 39 0.93 4.49 -16.33
CA PRO A 39 0.38 5.23 -15.21
C PRO A 39 0.55 4.43 -13.91
N PRO A 40 0.73 5.09 -12.76
CA PRO A 40 0.84 4.39 -11.49
C PRO A 40 -0.52 3.88 -10.99
N TRP A 41 -0.50 2.67 -10.42
CA TRP A 41 -1.64 1.96 -9.85
C TRP A 41 -1.34 1.58 -8.41
N VAL A 42 -2.38 1.51 -7.60
CA VAL A 42 -2.32 1.01 -6.23
C VAL A 42 -3.30 -0.14 -6.04
N PHE A 43 -2.91 -1.13 -5.26
CA PHE A 43 -3.82 -2.13 -4.73
C PHE A 43 -4.15 -1.73 -3.30
N GLY A 44 -5.44 -1.64 -2.97
CA GLY A 44 -5.86 -1.12 -1.68
C GLY A 44 -7.36 -1.07 -1.49
N PHE A 45 -7.77 -0.56 -0.32
CA PHE A 45 -9.17 -0.43 0.07
C PHE A 45 -9.67 0.98 -0.22
N LEU A 46 -10.82 1.08 -0.89
CA LEU A 46 -11.50 2.36 -1.06
C LEU A 46 -11.97 2.87 0.30
N LEU A 47 -11.79 4.17 0.53
CA LEU A 47 -12.29 4.90 1.70
C LEU A 47 -13.41 5.83 1.23
N PRO A 48 -14.69 5.38 1.20
CA PRO A 48 -15.82 6.25 0.88
C PRO A 48 -15.94 7.38 1.89
N ALA A 49 -16.30 8.58 1.44
CA ALA A 49 -16.43 9.74 2.33
C ALA A 49 -17.41 9.51 3.48
N ASP A 50 -18.55 8.87 3.20
CA ASP A 50 -19.58 8.59 4.22
C ASP A 50 -19.08 7.59 5.29
N GLU A 51 -18.35 6.54 4.87
CA GLU A 51 -17.75 5.54 5.78
C GLU A 51 -16.61 6.16 6.59
N LEU A 52 -15.81 7.04 5.96
CA LEU A 52 -14.75 7.79 6.63
C LEU A 52 -15.31 8.74 7.69
N LEU A 53 -16.40 9.47 7.39
CA LEU A 53 -17.11 10.32 8.36
C LEU A 53 -17.67 9.52 9.55
N ALA A 54 -18.21 8.33 9.29
CA ALA A 54 -18.67 7.44 10.34
C ALA A 54 -17.51 6.94 11.21
N ALA A 55 -16.37 6.57 10.60
CA ALA A 55 -15.16 6.19 11.31
C ALA A 55 -14.62 7.36 12.15
N ILE A 56 -14.67 8.59 11.65
CA ILE A 56 -14.33 9.82 12.39
C ILE A 56 -15.10 9.94 13.68
N THR A 57 -16.42 9.80 13.59
CA THR A 57 -17.29 9.92 14.76
C THR A 57 -17.01 8.83 15.81
N LYS A 58 -16.50 7.67 15.39
CA LYS A 58 -16.18 6.53 16.27
C LYS A 58 -14.81 6.68 16.95
N VAL A 59 -13.79 7.10 16.21
CA VAL A 59 -12.41 7.19 16.71
C VAL A 59 -12.20 8.46 17.52
N LEU A 60 -12.75 9.58 17.03
CA LEU A 60 -12.68 10.86 17.70
C LEU A 60 -14.11 11.39 17.96
N PRO A 61 -14.70 11.07 19.13
CA PRO A 61 -15.99 11.63 19.48
C PRO A 61 -15.88 13.16 19.51
N PRO A 62 -16.95 13.89 19.12
CA PRO A 62 -16.91 15.34 19.07
C PRO A 62 -16.48 15.90 20.43
N ALA A 63 -15.45 16.75 20.42
CA ALA A 63 -15.00 17.44 21.63
C ALA A 63 -16.14 18.31 22.18
N PRO A 64 -16.26 18.46 23.51
CA PRO A 64 -17.21 19.40 24.09
C PRO A 64 -16.86 20.82 23.60
N GLU A 65 -17.89 21.50 23.05
CA GLU A 65 -17.88 22.82 22.42
C GLU A 65 -16.66 23.69 22.77
N ARG A 66 -15.67 23.73 21.88
CA ARG A 66 -14.66 24.79 21.86
C ARG A 66 -14.89 25.64 20.61
N ASP A 67 -14.74 26.94 20.81
CA ASP A 67 -14.92 28.04 19.86
C ASP A 67 -13.82 28.07 18.78
N GLU A 68 -13.47 26.92 18.21
CA GLU A 68 -12.47 26.83 17.14
C GLU A 68 -13.18 26.76 15.78
N SER A 69 -12.63 27.51 14.82
CA SER A 69 -13.22 27.69 13.49
C SER A 69 -13.50 26.33 12.82
N PRO A 70 -14.72 26.07 12.34
CA PRO A 70 -15.16 24.75 11.91
C PRO A 70 -14.31 24.17 10.76
N GLU A 71 -13.68 24.99 9.95
CA GLU A 71 -12.88 24.53 8.80
C GLU A 71 -11.54 23.88 9.20
N HIS A 72 -10.92 24.30 10.31
CA HIS A 72 -9.65 23.72 10.77
C HIS A 72 -9.87 22.43 11.55
N GLU A 73 -10.88 22.38 12.42
CA GLU A 73 -11.22 21.16 13.17
C GLU A 73 -11.55 19.97 12.25
N HIS A 74 -12.18 20.22 11.10
CA HIS A 74 -12.50 19.15 10.17
C HIS A 74 -11.25 18.55 9.52
N SER A 75 -10.26 19.38 9.15
CA SER A 75 -9.03 18.89 8.50
C SER A 75 -8.21 18.01 9.44
N ASP A 76 -8.00 18.46 10.68
CA ASP A 76 -7.17 17.75 11.66
C ASP A 76 -7.76 16.37 12.00
N ARG A 77 -9.09 16.26 12.03
CA ARG A 77 -9.79 14.99 12.27
C ARG A 77 -9.61 13.98 11.14
N TYR A 78 -9.51 14.42 9.89
CA TYR A 78 -9.24 13.51 8.78
C TYR A 78 -7.82 12.96 8.88
N ASP A 79 -6.84 13.81 9.16
CA ASP A 79 -5.44 13.42 9.26
C ASP A 79 -5.20 12.41 10.38
N GLU A 80 -5.85 12.57 11.55
CA GLU A 80 -5.74 11.60 12.65
C GLU A 80 -6.22 10.20 12.28
N ILE A 81 -7.26 10.08 11.44
CA ILE A 81 -7.79 8.78 11.01
C ILE A 81 -7.04 8.19 9.85
N PHE A 82 -6.49 9.04 9.00
CA PHE A 82 -5.52 8.63 8.01
C PHE A 82 -4.32 7.99 8.70
N ASP A 83 -3.74 8.66 9.68
CA ASP A 83 -2.64 8.13 10.50
C ASP A 83 -3.05 6.86 11.24
N HIS A 84 -4.27 6.81 11.80
CA HIS A 84 -4.78 5.63 12.50
C HIS A 84 -4.87 4.40 11.58
N LEU A 85 -5.49 4.54 10.41
CA LEU A 85 -5.66 3.46 9.44
C LEU A 85 -4.31 3.01 8.87
N GLU A 86 -3.43 3.97 8.55
CA GLU A 86 -2.07 3.69 8.08
C GLU A 86 -1.26 2.94 9.14
N LEU A 87 -1.29 3.40 10.39
CA LEU A 87 -0.58 2.78 11.50
C LEU A 87 -1.08 1.37 11.79
N GLN A 88 -2.40 1.18 11.86
CA GLN A 88 -3.00 -0.13 12.09
C GLN A 88 -2.59 -1.13 11.00
N ALA A 89 -2.69 -0.74 9.73
CA ALA A 89 -2.28 -1.58 8.62
C ALA A 89 -0.77 -1.82 8.62
N ALA A 90 0.05 -0.83 8.99
CA ALA A 90 1.50 -0.96 9.10
C ALA A 90 1.93 -1.93 10.20
N ILE A 91 1.28 -1.89 11.37
CA ILE A 91 1.53 -2.83 12.48
C ILE A 91 1.23 -4.26 12.04
N GLN A 92 0.09 -4.49 11.36
CA GLN A 92 -0.22 -5.81 10.80
C GLN A 92 0.81 -6.22 9.75
N GLY A 93 1.18 -5.30 8.87
CA GLY A 93 2.19 -5.57 7.85
C GLY A 93 3.54 -5.96 8.42
N ASP A 94 3.99 -5.32 9.51
CA ASP A 94 5.22 -5.69 10.21
C ASP A 94 5.11 -7.10 10.84
N ALA A 95 3.97 -7.41 11.46
CA ALA A 95 3.71 -8.74 12.03
C ALA A 95 3.77 -9.86 10.98
N PHE A 96 3.33 -9.59 9.74
CA PHE A 96 3.45 -10.52 8.61
C PHE A 96 4.79 -10.43 7.86
N GLY A 97 5.68 -9.51 8.24
CA GLY A 97 6.99 -9.34 7.61
C GLY A 97 6.94 -8.68 6.22
N TRP A 98 5.98 -7.80 5.96
CA TRP A 98 5.80 -7.10 4.68
C TRP A 98 6.83 -6.00 4.45
N LYS A 99 8.07 -6.38 4.17
CA LYS A 99 9.20 -5.44 3.96
C LYS A 99 9.03 -4.46 2.79
N LEU A 100 8.00 -4.62 1.94
CA LEU A 100 7.76 -3.83 0.74
C LEU A 100 6.35 -3.21 0.67
N ALA A 101 5.52 -3.36 1.70
CA ALA A 101 4.22 -2.70 1.71
C ALA A 101 4.43 -1.17 1.82
N ASN A 102 3.80 -0.43 0.92
CA ASN A 102 3.80 1.03 0.94
C ASN A 102 2.40 1.45 1.36
N ILE A 103 2.17 1.33 2.67
CA ILE A 103 0.89 1.64 3.30
C ILE A 103 0.80 3.15 3.42
N GLN A 104 -0.17 3.72 2.73
CA GLN A 104 -0.48 5.14 2.79
C GLN A 104 -1.80 5.43 2.10
N ILE A 105 -2.38 6.58 2.36
CA ILE A 105 -3.54 7.06 1.62
C ILE A 105 -3.09 7.68 0.30
N SER A 106 -3.84 7.36 -0.75
CA SER A 106 -3.56 7.80 -2.12
C SER A 106 -4.83 8.30 -2.77
N ALA A 107 -4.76 9.49 -3.36
CA ALA A 107 -5.81 9.99 -4.24
C ALA A 107 -5.83 9.17 -5.53
N CYS A 108 -6.99 8.58 -5.84
CA CYS A 108 -7.17 7.67 -6.97
C CYS A 108 -8.41 8.01 -7.78
N TRP A 109 -8.43 7.57 -9.03
CA TRP A 109 -9.63 7.58 -9.87
C TRP A 109 -10.53 6.40 -9.49
N VAL A 110 -11.74 6.72 -9.04
CA VAL A 110 -12.78 5.79 -8.61
C VAL A 110 -14.05 6.15 -9.37
N ASN A 111 -14.51 5.28 -10.27
CA ASN A 111 -15.71 5.50 -11.09
C ASN A 111 -15.74 6.88 -11.78
N GLY A 112 -14.60 7.33 -12.30
CA GLY A 112 -14.46 8.61 -13.00
C GLY A 112 -14.37 9.86 -12.11
N ARG A 113 -14.39 9.69 -10.78
CA ARG A 113 -14.19 10.78 -9.80
C ARG A 113 -12.93 10.54 -8.98
N ARG A 114 -12.43 11.58 -8.32
CA ARG A 114 -11.35 11.42 -7.33
C ARG A 114 -11.93 10.82 -6.06
N GLY A 115 -11.21 9.84 -5.50
CA GLY A 115 -11.51 9.22 -4.22
C GLY A 115 -10.23 8.85 -3.48
N LEU A 116 -10.37 8.47 -2.22
CA LEU A 116 -9.25 8.09 -1.35
C LEU A 116 -9.16 6.57 -1.25
N VAL A 117 -7.95 6.04 -1.30
CA VAL A 117 -7.67 4.61 -1.18
C VAL A 117 -6.56 4.42 -0.16
N LEU A 118 -6.76 3.55 0.82
CA LEU A 118 -5.68 3.01 1.64
C LEU A 118 -4.84 2.08 0.75
N SER A 119 -3.79 2.63 0.16
CA SER A 119 -2.86 1.91 -0.71
C SER A 119 -2.03 0.96 0.14
N LEU A 120 -1.94 -0.31 -0.27
CA LEU A 120 -1.10 -1.33 0.35
C LEU A 120 0.15 -1.62 -0.48
N ARG A 121 -0.02 -1.61 -1.81
CA ARG A 121 1.05 -1.81 -2.79
C ARG A 121 0.87 -0.91 -3.98
N LYS A 122 1.99 -0.54 -4.61
CA LYS A 122 2.03 0.30 -5.79
C LYS A 122 2.73 -0.41 -6.93
N CYS A 123 2.23 -0.24 -8.14
CA CYS A 123 2.84 -0.78 -9.35
C CYS A 123 2.55 0.12 -10.55
N THR A 124 3.16 -0.19 -11.68
CA THR A 124 2.87 0.46 -12.96
C THR A 124 1.98 -0.39 -13.87
N ARG A 125 1.69 -1.64 -13.44
CA ARG A 125 0.82 -2.58 -14.15
C ARG A 125 0.14 -3.52 -13.14
N PRO A 126 -1.19 -3.46 -13.00
CA PRO A 126 -1.94 -4.41 -12.17
C PRO A 126 -1.66 -5.85 -12.58
N HIS A 127 -1.32 -6.69 -11.61
CA HIS A 127 -1.09 -8.11 -11.83
C HIS A 127 -1.42 -8.92 -10.58
N ARG A 128 -1.84 -10.17 -10.76
CA ARG A 128 -2.20 -11.06 -9.66
C ARG A 128 -1.02 -11.39 -8.75
N ASP A 129 0.18 -11.50 -9.31
CA ASP A 129 1.41 -11.76 -8.56
C ASP A 129 1.79 -10.65 -7.57
N PHE A 130 1.19 -9.46 -7.70
CA PHE A 130 1.40 -8.36 -6.75
C PHE A 130 0.37 -8.35 -5.62
N LEU A 131 -0.63 -9.24 -5.63
CA LEU A 131 -1.63 -9.35 -4.57
C LEU A 131 -1.01 -9.93 -3.31
N PHE A 132 -1.66 -9.66 -2.18
CA PHE A 132 -1.38 -10.34 -0.93
C PHE A 132 -1.95 -11.76 -0.98
N PRO A 133 -1.30 -12.74 -0.35
CA PRO A 133 -1.91 -14.01 0.01
C PRO A 133 -3.29 -13.85 0.65
N ASP A 134 -4.20 -14.80 0.42
CA ASP A 134 -5.60 -14.69 0.86
C ASP A 134 -5.74 -14.53 2.38
N ASN A 135 -4.93 -15.25 3.17
CA ASN A 135 -4.92 -15.15 4.62
C ASN A 135 -4.51 -13.76 5.12
N GLU A 136 -3.53 -13.13 4.47
CA GLU A 136 -3.08 -11.77 4.77
C GLU A 136 -4.16 -10.75 4.39
N LEU A 137 -4.80 -10.95 3.25
CA LEU A 137 -5.89 -10.10 2.78
C LEU A 137 -7.11 -10.18 3.70
N GLU A 138 -7.45 -11.36 4.22
CA GLU A 138 -8.53 -11.53 5.20
C GLU A 138 -8.28 -10.76 6.49
N VAL A 139 -7.05 -10.76 7.02
CA VAL A 139 -6.72 -9.96 8.21
C VAL A 139 -6.93 -8.48 7.96
N LEU A 140 -6.51 -7.96 6.80
CA LEU A 140 -6.74 -6.57 6.44
C LEU A 140 -8.21 -6.26 6.22
N LYS A 141 -8.97 -7.15 5.58
CA LYS A 141 -10.43 -6.99 5.43
C LYS A 141 -11.11 -6.91 6.79
N ASN A 142 -10.74 -7.78 7.73
CA ASN A 142 -11.28 -7.77 9.09
C ASN A 142 -10.93 -6.48 9.84
N LEU A 143 -9.75 -5.92 9.60
CA LEU A 143 -9.33 -4.63 10.15
C LEU A 143 -10.19 -3.50 9.60
N MET A 144 -10.32 -3.42 8.28
CA MET A 144 -11.15 -2.42 7.60
C MET A 144 -12.62 -2.51 8.03
N ALA A 145 -13.15 -3.74 8.16
CA ALA A 145 -14.53 -3.97 8.58
C ALA A 145 -14.80 -3.50 10.02
N LYS A 146 -13.82 -3.52 10.93
CA LYS A 146 -13.97 -2.98 12.29
C LYS A 146 -14.33 -1.49 12.27
N ASP A 147 -13.83 -0.76 11.28
CA ASP A 147 -14.09 0.68 11.13
C ASP A 147 -15.18 0.99 10.11
N GLY A 148 -15.96 -0.02 9.73
CA GLY A 148 -17.16 0.14 8.89
C GLY A 148 -16.88 0.09 7.39
N PHE A 149 -15.63 -0.12 6.97
CA PHE A 149 -15.28 -0.22 5.56
C PHE A 149 -15.57 -1.63 5.03
N THR A 150 -16.49 -1.72 4.07
CA THR A 150 -17.03 -3.01 3.58
C THR A 150 -16.53 -3.42 2.21
N LYS A 151 -15.84 -2.52 1.50
CA LYS A 151 -15.41 -2.77 0.13
C LYS A 151 -14.16 -3.63 0.09
N ASP A 152 -14.13 -4.59 -0.82
CA ASP A 152 -12.96 -5.40 -1.08
C ASP A 152 -11.81 -4.57 -1.68
N ALA A 153 -10.58 -4.95 -1.34
CA ALA A 153 -9.40 -4.34 -1.94
C ALA A 153 -9.31 -4.68 -3.44
N THR A 154 -8.96 -3.68 -4.24
CA THR A 154 -8.79 -3.83 -5.69
C THR A 154 -7.78 -2.83 -6.23
N TRP A 155 -7.57 -2.85 -7.54
CA TRP A 155 -6.66 -1.96 -8.23
C TRP A 155 -7.32 -0.63 -8.58
N TYR A 156 -6.65 0.46 -8.20
CA TYR A 156 -7.05 1.82 -8.52
C TYR A 156 -5.92 2.56 -9.22
N ARG A 157 -6.24 3.39 -10.21
CA ARG A 157 -5.27 4.27 -10.86
C ARG A 157 -5.07 5.51 -9.99
N ILE A 158 -3.82 5.87 -9.70
CA ILE A 158 -3.54 7.09 -8.94
C ILE A 158 -4.00 8.32 -9.75
N ALA A 159 -4.69 9.24 -9.08
CA ALA A 159 -5.00 10.54 -9.62
C ALA A 159 -3.74 11.41 -9.49
N VAL A 160 -2.96 11.45 -10.58
CA VAL A 160 -1.82 12.37 -10.70
C VAL A 160 -2.36 13.69 -11.24
N ASP A 161 -2.10 14.78 -10.52
CA ASP A 161 -2.32 16.17 -10.97
C ASP A 161 -1.32 16.56 -12.07
#